data_AF-A0A392W3N5-F1
#
_entry.id   AF-A0A392W3N5-F1
#
_cell.length_a   1.000
_cell.length_b   1.000
_cell.length_c   1.000
_cell.angle_alpha   90.00
_cell.angle_beta   90.00
_cell.angle_gamma   90.00
#
_symmetry.space_group_name_H-M   'P 1'
#
loop_
_entity.id
_entity.type
_entity.pdbx_description
1 polymer ?
#
loop_
_entity_poly.entity_id
_entity_poly.type
_entity_poly.pdbx_seq_one_letter_code
_entity_poly.pdbx_strand_id
1 'polypeptide(L)' 'QRNSEILDPPVANVDHLLVLFSLDQPKLEPFTLTRFLVEAESTGIPFTLALNKTELVDKE' A
#
# COMPACT_ATOMS: atom_id res chain seq x y z
N GLN A 1 -25.36 0.68 -8.34
CA GLN A 1 -24.81 0.56 -6.97
C GLN A 1 -23.31 0.80 -7.05
N ARG A 2 -22.72 1.50 -6.08
CA ARG A 2 -21.26 1.61 -5.98
C ARG A 2 -20.76 0.44 -5.13
N ASN A 3 -19.73 -0.24 -5.60
CA ASN A 3 -19.20 -1.43 -4.92
C ASN A 3 -18.11 -1.08 -3.89
N SER A 4 -17.42 0.05 -4.07
CA SER A 4 -16.40 0.56 -3.16
C SER A 4 -16.20 2.07 -3.34
N GLU A 5 -15.61 2.72 -2.34
CA GLU A 5 -15.31 4.15 -2.32
C GLU A 5 -14.00 4.40 -1.56
N ILE A 6 -13.13 5.20 -2.17
CA ILE A 6 -11.94 5.79 -1.53
C ILE A 6 -12.22 7.28 -1.39
N LEU A 7 -11.90 7.86 -0.24
CA LEU A 7 -12.12 9.27 0.04
C LEU A 7 -10.99 10.15 -0.52
N ASP A 8 -9.75 9.65 -0.51
CA ASP A 8 -8.58 10.36 -1.00
C ASP A 8 -7.61 9.42 -1.74
N PRO A 9 -7.44 9.56 -3.07
CA PRO A 9 -8.25 10.37 -3.96
C PRO A 9 -9.70 9.86 -4.06
N PRO A 10 -10.69 10.71 -4.35
CA PRO A 10 -12.09 10.29 -4.45
C PRO A 10 -12.30 9.38 -5.67
N VAL A 11 -12.30 8.06 -5.45
CA VAL A 11 -12.45 7.04 -6.50
C VAL A 11 -13.50 6.02 -6.08
N ALA A 12 -14.38 5.65 -7.02
CA ALA A 12 -15.41 4.64 -6.82
C ALA A 12 -15.06 3.35 -7.59
N ASN A 13 -15.62 2.22 -7.15
CA ASN A 13 -15.54 0.93 -7.86
C ASN A 13 -14.09 0.46 -8.08
N VAL A 14 -13.28 0.61 -7.05
CA VAL A 14 -11.94 0.04 -6.97
C VAL A 14 -12.05 -1.40 -6.49
N ASP A 15 -11.51 -2.34 -7.27
CA ASP A 15 -11.51 -3.77 -6.95
C ASP A 15 -10.29 -4.18 -6.11
N HIS A 16 -9.17 -3.46 -6.27
CA HIS A 16 -7.91 -3.83 -5.65
C HIS A 16 -7.01 -2.62 -5.37
N LEU A 17 -6.38 -2.59 -4.20
CA LEU A 17 -5.39 -1.59 -3.81
C LEU A 17 -3.97 -2.16 -3.89
N LEU A 18 -3.03 -1.39 -4.46
CA LEU A 18 -1.61 -1.73 -4.46
C LEU A 18 -0.86 -0.78 -3.53
N VAL A 19 -0.40 -1.28 -2.39
CA VAL A 19 0.38 -0.52 -1.42
C VAL A 19 1.86 -0.77 -1.71
N LEU A 20 2.56 0.24 -2.23
CA LEU A 20 3.95 0.11 -2.69
C LEU A 20 4.93 0.81 -1.75
N PHE A 21 5.92 0.06 -1.25
CA PHE A 21 7.04 0.60 -0.50
C PHE A 21 8.37 0.28 -1.18
N SER A 22 9.40 1.08 -0.92
CA SER A 22 10.78 0.77 -1.32
C SER A 22 11.52 0.07 -0.17
N LEU A 23 12.36 -0.91 -0.50
CA LEU A 23 13.22 -1.59 0.47
C LEU A 23 14.41 -0.72 0.88
N ASP A 24 15.01 -0.06 -0.11
CA ASP A 24 16.06 0.93 0.10
C ASP A 24 15.81 2.18 -0.79
N GLN A 25 16.13 3.37 -0.26
CA GLN A 25 15.88 4.70 -0.87
C GLN A 25 14.42 5.02 -1.29
N PRO A 26 13.53 5.45 -0.37
CA PRO A 26 13.76 5.58 1.06
C PRO A 26 13.72 4.21 1.74
N LYS A 27 14.43 4.11 2.87
CA LYS A 27 14.38 2.92 3.71
C LYS A 27 12.97 2.74 4.26
N LEU A 28 12.53 1.49 4.34
CA LEU A 28 11.24 1.14 4.90
C LEU A 28 11.17 1.50 6.39
N GLU A 29 10.28 2.42 6.75
CA GLU A 29 10.01 2.79 8.15
C GLU A 29 8.79 2.02 8.68
N PRO A 30 8.94 1.15 9.70
CA PRO A 30 7.87 0.26 10.18
C PRO A 30 6.59 0.98 10.63
N PHE A 31 6.74 2.15 11.26
CA PHE A 31 5.61 2.96 11.72
C PHE A 31 4.77 3.48 10.54
N THR A 32 5.44 3.99 9.50
CA THR A 32 4.79 4.46 8.28
C THR A 32 4.10 3.31 7.56
N LEU A 33 4.78 2.16 7.42
CA LEU A 33 4.20 0.96 6.83
C LEU A 33 2.90 0.57 7.55
N THR A 34 2.94 0.48 8.88
CA THR A 34 1.78 0.09 9.68
C THR A 34 0.61 1.03 9.47
N ARG A 35 0.86 2.35 9.45
CA ARG A 35 -0.19 3.35 9.22
C ARG A 35 -0.89 3.14 7.88
N PHE A 36 -0.13 2.92 6.80
CA PHE A 36 -0.71 2.64 5.48
C PHE A 36 -1.47 1.32 5.43
N LEU A 37 -0.99 0.28 6.13
CA LEU A 37 -1.70 -1.00 6.17
C LEU A 37 -3.04 -0.88 6.90
N VAL A 38 -3.07 -0.19 8.04
CA VAL A 38 -4.30 0.09 8.80
C VAL A 38 -5.28 0.91 7.95
N GLU A 39 -4.78 1.92 7.24
CA GLU A 39 -5.60 2.74 6.35
C GLU A 39 -6.17 1.91 5.19
N ALA A 40 -5.34 1.13 4.51
CA ALA A 40 -5.77 0.26 3.42
C ALA A 40 -6.81 -0.77 3.90
N GLU A 41 -6.59 -1.41 5.05
CA GLU A 41 -7.55 -2.35 5.65
C GLU A 41 -8.87 -1.66 6.01
N SER A 42 -8.84 -0.41 6.51
CA SER A 42 -10.03 0.36 6.86
C SER A 42 -10.95 0.67 5.67
N THR A 43 -10.41 0.66 4.44
CA THR A 43 -11.21 0.84 3.21
C THR A 43 -12.11 -0.37 2.90
N GLY A 44 -11.81 -1.55 3.46
CA GLY A 44 -12.52 -2.80 3.15
C GLY A 44 -12.26 -3.34 1.74
N ILE A 45 -11.35 -2.71 0.98
CA ILE A 45 -10.97 -3.14 -0.36
C ILE A 45 -9.79 -4.12 -0.24
N PRO A 46 -9.80 -5.26 -0.96
CA PRO A 46 -8.65 -6.14 -1.03
C PRO A 46 -7.38 -5.38 -1.46
N PHE A 47 -6.26 -5.60 -0.76
CA PHE A 47 -5.01 -4.93 -1.07
C PHE A 47 -3.83 -5.90 -1.16
N THR A 48 -2.83 -5.52 -1.96
CA THR A 48 -1.53 -6.18 -2.04
C THR A 48 -0.45 -5.23 -1.53
N LEU A 49 0.34 -5.70 -0.57
CA LEU A 49 1.60 -5.05 -0.19
C LEU A 49 2.70 -5.49 -1.17
N ALA A 50 3.32 -4.51 -1.84
CA ALA A 50 4.46 -4.73 -2.73
C ALA A 50 5.70 -3.99 -2.21
N LEU A 51 6.83 -4.69 -2.20
CA LEU A 51 8.13 -4.16 -1.82
C LEU A 51 8.98 -4.04 -3.09
N ASN A 52 9.31 -2.81 -3.47
CA ASN A 52 10.09 -2.47 -4.65
C ASN A 52 11.54 -2.15 -4.27
N LYS A 53 12.39 -2.01 -5.29
CA LYS A 53 13.82 -1.69 -5.15
C LYS A 53 14.61 -2.79 -4.45
N THR A 54 14.22 -4.04 -4.70
CA THR A 54 14.93 -5.22 -4.20
C THR A 54 16.38 -5.31 -4.70
N GLU A 55 16.70 -4.64 -5.79
CA GLU A 55 18.04 -4.53 -6.34
C GLU A 55 18.99 -3.64 -5.50
N LEU A 56 18.45 -2.80 -4.62
CA LEU A 56 19.24 -1.91 -3.75
C LEU A 56 19.58 -2.54 -2.40
N VAL A 57 18.96 -3.67 -2.05
CA VAL A 57 19.28 -4.42 -0.83
C VAL A 57 20.25 -5.53 -1.18
N ASP A 58 21.35 -5.61 -0.44
CA ASP A 58 22.33 -6.68 -0.60
C ASP A 58 21.68 -8.04 -0.33
N LYS A 59 22.01 -9.02 -1.18
CA LYS A 59 21.70 -10.42 -0.92
C LYS A 59 22.69 -10.92 0.13
N GLU A 60 22.27 -10.96 1.39
CA GLU A 60 22.87 -11.89 2.35
C GLU A 60 22.71 -13.35 1.86
#